data_AF-A0A6M3LFD6-F1
#
_entry.id   AF-A0A6M3LFD6-F1
#
_cell.length_a   1.000
_cell.length_b   1.000
_cell.length_c   1.000
_cell.angle_alpha   90.00
_cell.angle_beta   90.00
_cell.angle_gamma   90.00
#
_symmetry.space_group_name_H-M   'P 1'
#
loop_
_entity.id
_entity.type
_entity.pdbx_description
1 polymer ?
#
loop_
_entity_poly.entity_id
_entity_poly.type
_entity_poly.pdbx_seq_one_letter_code
_entity_poly.pdbx_strand_id
1 'polypeptide(L)'
;MHASSVRNMREFFKEYSRPGNLVLDVGSQSVMGNASKYKETALGHCCTYKGLDVIEGRNVDIVVPSPYKWACIKTNSYDIVISGQTFEHIQFFWLTFMEMARVLKPNGYLCLIVPSTGYYHSTPIDCWRFKNDSMQALAAWSVIVRRPVSLLDTYIDMTSEWGDCVGVFRKGKKDTRNKNIAKISFTGIVGDGKDKTGDAAPMKLTINKGRK
;
A
#
# COMPACT_ATOMS: atom_id res chain seq x y z
N MET A 1 -7.14 -15.21 -0.37
CA MET A 1 -7.28 -14.01 -1.21
C MET A 1 -8.76 -13.72 -1.43
N HIS A 2 -9.21 -12.50 -1.12
CA HIS A 2 -10.62 -12.11 -1.22
C HIS A 2 -11.03 -11.88 -2.68
N ALA A 3 -12.27 -12.23 -3.04
CA ALA A 3 -12.78 -11.98 -4.39
C ALA A 3 -12.83 -10.48 -4.73
N SER A 4 -13.18 -9.64 -3.74
CA SER A 4 -13.12 -8.17 -3.83
C SER A 4 -11.73 -7.68 -4.18
N SER A 5 -10.70 -8.25 -3.55
CA SER A 5 -9.33 -7.85 -3.82
C SER A 5 -8.88 -8.19 -5.24
N VAL A 6 -9.21 -9.39 -5.75
CA VAL A 6 -8.90 -9.76 -7.14
C VAL A 6 -9.57 -8.80 -8.12
N ARG A 7 -10.82 -8.40 -7.86
CA ARG A 7 -11.54 -7.43 -8.69
C ARG A 7 -10.88 -6.05 -8.66
N ASN A 8 -10.54 -5.54 -7.48
CA ASN A 8 -9.85 -4.24 -7.35
C ASN A 8 -8.48 -4.25 -8.04
N MET A 9 -7.74 -5.36 -7.95
CA MET A 9 -6.47 -5.49 -8.64
C MET A 9 -6.65 -5.48 -10.17
N ARG A 10 -7.69 -6.14 -10.69
CA ARG A 10 -8.02 -6.09 -12.14
C ARG A 10 -8.33 -4.68 -12.61
N GLU A 11 -9.15 -3.92 -11.88
CA GLU A 11 -9.43 -2.53 -12.24
C GLU A 11 -8.17 -1.66 -12.18
N PHE A 12 -7.29 -1.88 -11.20
CA PHE A 12 -5.99 -1.22 -11.15
C PHE A 12 -5.13 -1.52 -12.39
N PHE A 13 -4.98 -2.79 -12.78
CA PHE A 13 -4.21 -3.14 -13.97
C PHE A 13 -4.81 -2.55 -15.24
N LYS A 14 -6.13 -2.57 -15.38
CA LYS A 14 -6.83 -1.98 -16.53
C LYS A 14 -6.53 -0.49 -16.71
N GLU A 15 -6.49 0.27 -15.63
CA GLU A 15 -6.24 1.72 -15.70
C GLU A 15 -4.75 2.04 -15.87
N TYR A 16 -3.90 1.44 -15.03
CA TYR A 16 -2.54 1.91 -14.80
C TYR A 16 -1.45 1.10 -15.49
N SER A 17 -1.75 -0.11 -15.97
CA SER A 17 -0.74 -0.95 -16.63
C SER A 17 -0.64 -0.69 -18.13
N ARG A 18 0.53 -0.99 -18.68
CA ARG A 18 0.82 -1.00 -20.11
C ARG A 18 1.52 -2.31 -20.47
N PRO A 19 1.31 -2.84 -21.68
CA PRO A 19 2.05 -4.01 -22.15
C PRO A 19 3.56 -3.82 -21.97
N GLY A 20 4.24 -4.87 -21.50
CA GLY A 20 5.68 -4.84 -21.21
C GLY A 20 6.06 -4.22 -19.87
N ASN A 21 5.13 -3.68 -19.07
CA ASN A 21 5.45 -3.25 -17.70
C ASN A 21 5.99 -4.41 -16.87
N LEU A 22 7.05 -4.12 -16.08
CA LEU A 22 7.60 -5.06 -15.12
C LEU A 22 6.94 -4.84 -13.75
N VAL A 23 6.27 -5.89 -13.27
CA VAL A 23 5.47 -5.91 -12.04
C VAL A 23 6.21 -6.70 -10.95
N LEU A 24 6.31 -6.12 -9.76
CA LEU A 24 6.70 -6.82 -8.54
C LEU A 24 5.48 -7.03 -7.64
N ASP A 25 5.20 -8.26 -7.24
CA ASP A 25 4.16 -8.60 -6.28
C ASP A 25 4.77 -8.95 -4.92
N VAL A 26 4.43 -8.20 -3.88
CA VAL A 26 5.04 -8.29 -2.54
C VAL A 26 4.10 -9.05 -1.61
N GLY A 27 4.58 -10.17 -1.06
CA GLY A 27 3.74 -11.15 -0.36
C GLY A 27 3.08 -12.13 -1.33
N SER A 28 3.82 -12.54 -2.36
CA SER A 28 3.29 -13.24 -3.52
C SER A 28 3.02 -14.73 -3.31
N GLN A 29 3.46 -15.32 -2.18
CA GLN A 29 3.36 -16.76 -1.99
C GLN A 29 1.92 -17.25 -2.11
N SER A 30 1.71 -18.22 -2.99
CA SER A 30 0.39 -18.83 -3.20
C SER A 30 0.22 -20.05 -2.30
N VAL A 31 -0.51 -19.88 -1.22
CA VAL A 31 -0.89 -20.95 -0.29
C VAL A 31 -2.10 -21.74 -0.81
N MET A 32 -2.19 -23.03 -0.45
CA MET A 32 -3.33 -23.92 -0.74
C MET A 32 -3.55 -24.33 -2.21
N GLY A 33 -2.48 -24.40 -3.02
CA GLY A 33 -2.52 -25.03 -4.35
C GLY A 33 -3.22 -24.23 -5.47
N ASN A 34 -3.81 -23.08 -5.14
CA ASN A 34 -4.44 -22.21 -6.12
C ASN A 34 -3.39 -21.53 -7.03
N ALA A 35 -3.82 -21.09 -8.21
CA ALA A 35 -3.02 -20.20 -9.03
C ALA A 35 -3.10 -18.76 -8.49
N SER A 36 -2.00 -18.01 -8.57
CA SER A 36 -1.96 -16.62 -8.13
C SER A 36 -2.81 -15.75 -9.06
N LYS A 37 -3.93 -15.24 -8.54
CA LYS A 37 -4.88 -14.41 -9.30
C LYS A 37 -4.30 -13.07 -9.71
N TYR A 38 -3.34 -12.53 -8.97
CA TYR A 38 -2.61 -11.33 -9.36
C TYR A 38 -1.63 -11.60 -10.50
N LYS A 39 -0.93 -12.75 -10.47
CA LYS A 39 -0.09 -13.18 -11.59
C LYS A 39 -0.91 -13.36 -12.86
N GLU A 40 -2.02 -14.09 -12.79
CA GLU A 40 -2.95 -14.25 -13.94
C GLU A 40 -3.40 -12.89 -14.48
N THR A 41 -3.77 -11.96 -13.60
CA THR A 41 -4.20 -10.60 -13.97
C THR A 41 -3.08 -9.85 -14.68
N ALA A 42 -1.87 -9.81 -14.12
CA ALA A 42 -0.73 -9.13 -14.72
C ALA A 42 -0.39 -9.69 -16.11
N LEU A 43 -0.37 -11.02 -16.26
CA LEU A 43 -0.11 -11.68 -17.54
C LEU A 43 -1.20 -11.38 -18.58
N GLY A 44 -2.47 -11.30 -18.16
CA GLY A 44 -3.59 -10.91 -19.02
C GLY A 44 -3.48 -9.47 -19.57
N HIS A 45 -2.72 -8.60 -18.90
CA HIS A 45 -2.39 -7.26 -19.36
C HIS A 45 -1.03 -7.17 -20.09
N CYS A 46 -0.49 -8.31 -20.54
CA CYS A 46 0.81 -8.41 -21.21
C CYS A 46 1.97 -7.84 -20.39
N CYS A 47 1.88 -7.88 -19.05
CA CYS A 47 2.97 -7.46 -18.16
C CYS A 47 3.93 -8.62 -17.88
N THR A 48 5.16 -8.29 -17.53
CA THR A 48 6.09 -9.26 -16.94
C THR A 48 5.92 -9.26 -15.43
N TYR A 49 5.75 -10.43 -14.82
CA TYR A 49 5.46 -10.56 -13.39
C TYR A 49 6.62 -11.21 -12.64
N LYS A 50 6.94 -10.67 -11.46
CA LYS A 50 7.85 -11.26 -10.48
C LYS A 50 7.22 -11.28 -9.10
N GLY A 51 7.15 -12.46 -8.48
CA GLY A 51 6.71 -12.62 -7.11
C GLY A 51 7.87 -12.45 -6.12
N LEU A 52 7.63 -11.72 -5.04
CA LEU A 52 8.52 -11.56 -3.91
C LEU A 52 7.87 -12.05 -2.63
N ASP A 53 8.64 -12.75 -1.81
CA ASP A 53 8.23 -13.18 -0.48
C ASP A 53 9.45 -13.38 0.44
N VAL A 54 9.21 -13.52 1.74
CA VAL A 54 10.24 -13.89 2.73
C VAL A 54 10.37 -15.41 2.87
N ILE A 55 9.37 -16.16 2.41
CA ILE A 55 9.36 -17.63 2.40
C ILE A 55 9.35 -18.12 0.95
N GLU A 56 10.24 -19.04 0.61
CA GLU A 56 10.19 -19.72 -0.68
C GLU A 56 8.86 -20.46 -0.86
N GLY A 57 8.34 -20.49 -2.09
CA GLY A 57 7.14 -21.27 -2.38
C GLY A 57 6.57 -21.01 -3.75
N ARG A 58 5.37 -21.54 -3.96
CA ARG A 58 4.62 -21.34 -5.21
C ARG A 58 4.39 -19.85 -5.44
N ASN A 59 4.63 -19.41 -6.66
CA ASN A 59 4.49 -18.02 -7.10
C ASN A 59 5.56 -17.04 -6.58
N VAL A 60 6.62 -17.52 -5.92
CA VAL A 60 7.73 -16.68 -5.46
C VAL A 60 8.91 -16.83 -6.42
N ASP A 61 9.35 -15.72 -7.02
CA ASP A 61 10.54 -15.65 -7.87
C ASP A 61 11.77 -15.13 -7.10
N ILE A 62 11.55 -14.29 -6.08
CA ILE A 62 12.59 -13.61 -5.30
C ILE A 62 12.30 -13.83 -3.82
N VAL A 63 13.20 -14.51 -3.14
CA VAL A 63 13.17 -14.67 -1.68
C VAL A 63 14.05 -13.60 -1.04
N VAL A 64 13.50 -12.84 -0.10
CA VAL A 64 14.24 -11.85 0.69
C VAL A 64 14.37 -12.27 2.15
N PRO A 65 15.51 -12.07 2.80
CA PRO A 65 15.71 -12.50 4.20
C PRO A 65 14.89 -11.67 5.20
N SER A 66 14.32 -10.55 4.78
CA SER A 66 13.54 -9.66 5.63
C SER A 66 12.49 -8.92 4.81
N PRO A 67 11.27 -8.73 5.34
CA PRO A 67 10.24 -7.94 4.66
C PRO A 67 10.61 -6.44 4.62
N TYR A 68 11.64 -6.02 5.36
CA TYR A 68 12.02 -4.61 5.55
C TYR A 68 13.27 -4.19 4.76
N LYS A 69 13.98 -5.12 4.12
CA LYS A 69 15.25 -4.85 3.43
C LYS A 69 15.47 -5.79 2.25
N TRP A 70 15.35 -5.26 1.03
CA TRP A 70 15.45 -6.03 -0.21
C TRP A 70 16.74 -5.69 -0.97
N ALA A 71 17.88 -5.97 -0.34
CA ALA A 71 19.20 -5.60 -0.87
C ALA A 71 19.51 -6.24 -2.24
N CYS A 72 18.91 -7.38 -2.56
CA CYS A 72 19.04 -8.03 -3.87
C CYS A 72 18.31 -7.30 -5.01
N ILE A 73 17.47 -6.31 -4.70
CA ILE A 73 16.65 -5.61 -5.70
C ILE A 73 17.14 -4.19 -5.88
N LYS A 74 17.43 -3.83 -7.13
CA LYS A 74 17.90 -2.50 -7.50
C LYS A 74 16.80 -1.44 -7.28
N THR A 75 17.20 -0.24 -6.90
CA THR A 75 16.31 0.92 -6.83
C THR A 75 15.82 1.26 -8.25
N ASN A 76 14.58 1.75 -8.39
CA ASN A 76 14.00 2.14 -9.68
C ASN A 76 14.03 1.03 -10.75
N SER A 77 13.69 -0.21 -10.39
CA SER A 77 13.74 -1.35 -11.31
C SER A 77 12.38 -1.83 -11.81
N TYR A 78 11.28 -1.52 -11.11
CA TYR A 78 9.93 -2.00 -11.46
C TYR A 78 9.02 -0.86 -11.92
N ASP A 79 8.19 -1.10 -12.94
CA ASP A 79 7.21 -0.12 -13.42
C ASP A 79 5.97 -0.08 -12.51
N ILE A 80 5.61 -1.24 -11.98
CA ILE A 80 4.48 -1.44 -11.07
C ILE A 80 4.93 -2.27 -9.87
N VAL A 81 4.51 -1.87 -8.67
CA VAL A 81 4.68 -2.68 -7.45
C VAL A 81 3.31 -2.87 -6.80
N ILE A 82 2.91 -4.10 -6.55
CA ILE A 82 1.63 -4.44 -5.94
C ILE A 82 1.82 -5.20 -4.63
N SER A 83 0.83 -5.12 -3.75
CA SER A 83 0.70 -6.02 -2.59
C SER A 83 -0.77 -6.13 -2.20
N GLY A 84 -1.21 -7.34 -1.86
CA GLY A 84 -2.58 -7.59 -1.44
C GLY A 84 -2.67 -8.58 -0.30
N GLN A 85 -3.40 -8.23 0.76
CA GLN A 85 -3.61 -9.06 1.96
C GLN A 85 -2.30 -9.60 2.54
N THR A 86 -1.33 -8.70 2.70
CA THR A 86 -0.01 -9.02 3.26
C THR A 86 0.35 -8.05 4.39
N PHE A 87 0.02 -6.77 4.24
CA PHE A 87 0.46 -5.71 5.15
C PHE A 87 -0.13 -5.81 6.56
N GLU A 88 -1.32 -6.38 6.71
CA GLU A 88 -1.92 -6.72 8.00
C GLU A 88 -1.05 -7.72 8.78
N HIS A 89 -0.28 -8.56 8.08
CA HIS A 89 0.61 -9.57 8.65
C HIS A 89 2.06 -9.07 8.81
N ILE A 90 2.33 -7.78 8.60
CA ILE A 90 3.66 -7.16 8.74
C ILE A 90 3.66 -6.15 9.90
N GLN A 91 4.46 -6.40 10.93
CA GLN A 91 4.54 -5.54 12.12
C GLN A 91 4.90 -4.08 11.78
N PHE A 92 5.94 -3.89 10.97
CA PHE A 92 6.45 -2.57 10.59
C PHE A 92 6.19 -2.28 9.11
N PHE A 93 4.92 -2.39 8.68
CA PHE A 93 4.52 -2.30 7.28
C PHE A 93 5.02 -1.04 6.57
N TRP A 94 5.22 0.07 7.29
CA TRP A 94 5.77 1.31 6.74
C TRP A 94 7.21 1.16 6.24
N LEU A 95 8.01 0.25 6.80
CA LEU A 95 9.35 -0.07 6.30
C LEU A 95 9.28 -0.84 4.98
N THR A 96 8.39 -1.82 4.90
CA THR A 96 8.11 -2.58 3.65
C THR A 96 7.59 -1.66 2.56
N PHE A 97 6.67 -0.74 2.89
CA PHE A 97 6.18 0.28 1.97
C PHE A 97 7.32 1.16 1.41
N MET A 98 8.34 1.46 2.22
CA MET A 98 9.51 2.22 1.75
C MET A 98 10.40 1.43 0.79
N GLU A 99 10.49 0.11 0.95
CA GLU A 99 11.16 -0.74 -0.03
C GLU A 99 10.36 -0.82 -1.33
N MET A 100 9.02 -0.92 -1.27
CA MET A 100 8.15 -0.80 -2.46
C MET A 100 8.39 0.52 -3.19
N ALA A 101 8.36 1.64 -2.47
CA ALA A 101 8.63 2.96 -3.02
C ALA A 101 10.05 3.07 -3.60
N ARG A 102 11.05 2.42 -2.99
CA ARG A 102 12.43 2.42 -3.47
C ARG A 102 12.58 1.70 -4.80
N VAL A 103 12.05 0.48 -4.92
CA VAL A 103 12.23 -0.36 -6.12
C VAL A 103 11.36 0.09 -7.30
N LEU A 104 10.30 0.85 -7.05
CA LEU A 104 9.47 1.45 -8.09
C LEU A 104 10.25 2.48 -8.92
N LYS A 105 10.11 2.49 -10.25
CA LYS A 105 10.70 3.47 -11.17
C LYS A 105 10.06 4.85 -11.00
N PRO A 106 10.74 5.96 -11.38
CA PRO A 106 10.10 7.26 -11.46
C PRO A 106 8.81 7.19 -12.30
N ASN A 107 7.73 7.83 -11.84
CA ASN A 107 6.39 7.77 -12.43
C ASN A 107 5.71 6.39 -12.42
N GLY A 108 6.33 5.34 -11.88
CA GLY A 108 5.71 4.03 -11.73
C GLY A 108 4.55 4.05 -10.72
N TYR A 109 3.71 3.02 -10.78
CA TYR A 109 2.51 2.89 -9.95
C TYR A 109 2.68 1.86 -8.84
N LEU A 110 2.05 2.14 -7.70
CA LEU A 110 1.97 1.22 -6.57
C LEU A 110 0.51 0.99 -6.20
N CYS A 111 0.09 -0.27 -6.10
CA CYS A 111 -1.22 -0.64 -5.58
C CYS A 111 -1.06 -1.41 -4.27
N LEU A 112 -1.78 -0.97 -3.25
CA LEU A 112 -1.82 -1.63 -1.95
C LEU A 112 -3.27 -1.95 -1.61
N ILE A 113 -3.56 -3.22 -1.33
CA ILE A 113 -4.89 -3.68 -0.91
C ILE A 113 -4.77 -4.40 0.43
N VAL A 114 -5.40 -3.87 1.47
CA VAL A 114 -5.26 -4.39 2.85
C VAL A 114 -6.63 -4.43 3.54
N PRO A 115 -6.94 -5.44 4.37
CA PRO A 115 -8.21 -5.50 5.10
C PRO A 115 -8.46 -4.25 5.96
N SER A 116 -9.70 -3.76 5.94
CA SER A 116 -10.18 -2.63 6.74
C SER A 116 -11.04 -3.07 7.92
N THR A 117 -11.64 -4.25 7.84
CA THR A 117 -12.51 -4.89 8.83
C THR A 117 -12.24 -6.39 8.89
N GLY A 118 -13.15 -7.15 9.49
CA GLY A 118 -13.00 -8.61 9.66
C GLY A 118 -12.45 -9.01 11.02
N TYR A 119 -12.65 -10.27 11.37
CA TYR A 119 -12.17 -10.86 12.62
C TYR A 119 -10.64 -11.03 12.60
N TYR A 120 -10.04 -11.26 13.76
CA TYR A 120 -8.60 -11.49 13.88
C TYR A 120 -8.21 -12.86 13.30
N HIS A 121 -7.19 -12.90 12.44
CA HIS A 121 -6.71 -14.14 11.81
C HIS A 121 -5.18 -14.19 11.71
N SER A 122 -4.52 -14.74 12.72
CA SER A 122 -3.06 -14.82 12.78
C SER A 122 -2.48 -15.95 11.94
N THR A 123 -1.91 -15.60 10.78
CA THR A 123 -1.07 -16.50 9.99
C THR A 123 0.10 -15.73 9.37
N PRO A 124 1.18 -15.43 10.12
CA PRO A 124 1.47 -15.82 11.51
C PRO A 124 0.97 -14.81 12.57
N ILE A 125 0.72 -13.56 12.19
CA ILE A 125 0.29 -12.46 13.07
C ILE A 125 -0.73 -11.64 12.33
N ASP A 126 -1.58 -10.88 13.01
CA ASP A 126 -2.55 -10.01 12.37
C ASP A 126 -2.61 -8.68 13.12
N CYS A 127 -1.83 -7.72 12.64
CA CYS A 127 -1.44 -6.52 13.37
C CYS A 127 -2.36 -5.32 13.10
N TRP A 128 -2.98 -5.24 11.92
CA TRP A 128 -3.50 -3.96 11.43
C TRP A 128 -4.80 -4.09 10.63
N ARG A 129 -5.65 -3.08 10.76
CA ARG A 129 -6.78 -2.81 9.87
C ARG A 129 -6.63 -1.41 9.29
N PHE A 130 -6.66 -1.32 7.96
CA PHE A 130 -6.33 -0.08 7.26
C PHE A 130 -7.59 0.72 6.95
N LYS A 131 -7.55 2.03 7.18
CA LYS A 131 -8.58 2.99 6.75
C LYS A 131 -8.00 3.93 5.69
N ASN A 132 -8.83 4.67 4.97
CA ASN A 132 -8.37 5.61 3.93
C ASN A 132 -7.27 6.57 4.42
N ASP A 133 -7.36 7.03 5.67
CA ASP A 133 -6.36 7.93 6.26
C ASP A 133 -4.98 7.28 6.42
N SER A 134 -4.91 5.95 6.55
CA SER A 134 -3.63 5.23 6.58
C SER A 134 -2.88 5.33 5.24
N MET A 135 -3.59 5.34 4.11
CA MET A 135 -2.99 5.53 2.78
C MET A 135 -2.44 6.95 2.63
N GLN A 136 -3.15 7.96 3.16
CA GLN A 136 -2.67 9.34 3.21
C GLN A 136 -1.44 9.47 4.10
N ALA A 137 -1.44 8.81 5.26
CA ALA A 137 -0.32 8.80 6.19
C ALA A 137 0.93 8.15 5.56
N LEU A 138 0.78 7.05 4.80
CA LEU A 138 1.89 6.42 4.07
C LEU A 138 2.49 7.36 3.00
N ALA A 139 1.65 8.07 2.25
CA ALA A 139 2.13 9.07 1.30
C ALA A 139 2.87 10.22 2.00
N ALA A 140 2.34 10.73 3.12
CA ALA A 140 3.01 11.77 3.92
C ALA A 140 4.35 11.29 4.50
N TRP A 141 4.38 10.07 5.05
CA TRP A 141 5.59 9.43 5.58
C TRP A 141 6.68 9.33 4.51
N SER A 142 6.31 8.97 3.28
CA SER A 142 7.25 8.89 2.15
C SER A 142 7.98 10.22 1.87
N VAL A 143 7.31 11.35 2.10
CA VAL A 143 7.92 12.69 1.95
C VAL A 143 8.90 12.96 3.08
N ILE A 144 8.52 12.61 4.33
CA ILE A 144 9.36 12.80 5.52
C ILE A 144 10.69 12.05 5.37
N VAL A 145 10.66 10.81 4.88
CA VAL A 145 11.87 10.00 4.67
C VAL A 145 12.53 10.20 3.30
N ARG A 146 12.17 11.28 2.59
CA ARG A 146 12.76 11.72 1.32
C ARG A 146 12.68 10.68 0.18
N ARG A 147 11.60 9.90 0.14
CA ARG A 147 11.27 8.93 -0.93
C ARG A 147 9.83 9.13 -1.41
N PRO A 148 9.50 10.29 -2.01
CA PRO A 148 8.12 10.71 -2.22
C PRO A 148 7.36 9.77 -3.17
N VAL A 149 6.22 9.29 -2.68
CA VAL A 149 5.12 8.71 -3.48
C VAL A 149 3.86 9.52 -3.22
N SER A 150 3.08 9.77 -4.27
CA SER A 150 1.85 10.54 -4.19
C SER A 150 0.65 9.60 -4.23
N LEU A 151 -0.25 9.73 -3.25
CA LEU A 151 -1.54 9.05 -3.30
C LEU A 151 -2.40 9.65 -4.42
N LEU A 152 -2.84 8.79 -5.34
CA LEU A 152 -3.73 9.13 -6.44
C LEU A 152 -5.18 8.87 -6.08
N ASP A 153 -5.45 7.73 -5.45
CA ASP A 153 -6.81 7.32 -5.06
C ASP A 153 -6.79 6.42 -3.82
N THR A 154 -7.87 6.46 -3.04
CA THR A 154 -8.10 5.53 -1.93
C THR A 154 -9.58 5.37 -1.61
N TYR A 155 -9.99 4.13 -1.38
CA TYR A 155 -11.35 3.77 -1.02
C TYR A 155 -11.36 2.45 -0.24
N ILE A 156 -12.51 2.11 0.37
CA ILE A 156 -12.74 0.82 1.00
C ILE A 156 -13.83 0.10 0.24
N ASP A 157 -13.51 -1.06 -0.31
CA ASP A 157 -14.47 -1.96 -0.95
C ASP A 157 -15.11 -2.88 0.11
N MET A 158 -16.32 -2.50 0.54
CA MET A 158 -17.10 -3.22 1.55
C MET A 158 -17.90 -4.42 1.00
N THR A 159 -17.66 -4.85 -0.23
CA THR A 159 -18.36 -6.01 -0.81
C THR A 159 -17.92 -7.36 -0.22
N SER A 160 -16.89 -7.38 0.61
CA SER A 160 -16.50 -8.52 1.44
C SER A 160 -16.49 -8.14 2.93
N GLU A 161 -16.59 -9.13 3.80
CA GLU A 161 -16.53 -8.96 5.27
C GLU A 161 -15.23 -8.28 5.76
N TRP A 162 -14.17 -8.41 4.95
CA TRP A 162 -12.85 -7.86 5.22
C TRP A 162 -12.73 -6.37 4.90
N GLY A 163 -13.63 -5.83 4.08
CA GLY A 163 -13.60 -4.44 3.63
C GLY A 163 -12.23 -4.08 3.04
N ASP A 164 -11.95 -4.37 1.79
CA ASP A 164 -10.60 -4.18 1.25
C ASP A 164 -10.30 -2.68 1.09
N CYS A 165 -9.39 -2.13 1.90
CA CYS A 165 -8.88 -0.77 1.74
C CYS A 165 -7.86 -0.76 0.62
N VAL A 166 -8.15 0.02 -0.42
CA VAL A 166 -7.33 0.16 -1.62
C VAL A 166 -6.62 1.51 -1.56
N GLY A 167 -5.32 1.51 -1.87
CA GLY A 167 -4.51 2.70 -2.07
C GLY A 167 -3.73 2.61 -3.37
N VAL A 168 -3.90 3.59 -4.25
CA VAL A 168 -3.14 3.72 -5.49
C VAL A 168 -2.20 4.89 -5.38
N PHE A 169 -0.91 4.66 -5.62
CA PHE A 169 0.14 5.66 -5.51
C PHE A 169 0.95 5.74 -6.80
N ARG A 170 1.62 6.88 -6.99
CA ARG A 170 2.59 7.09 -8.06
C ARG A 170 3.90 7.62 -7.52
N LYS A 171 5.03 7.07 -7.97
CA LYS A 171 6.35 7.54 -7.55
C LYS A 171 6.65 8.93 -8.08
N GLY A 172 7.11 9.79 -7.18
CA GLY A 172 7.41 11.19 -7.47
C GLY A 172 6.60 12.12 -6.58
N LYS A 173 7.00 13.40 -6.60
CA LYS A 173 6.25 14.46 -5.93
C LYS A 173 4.91 14.66 -6.63
N LYS A 174 3.91 15.07 -5.84
CA LYS A 174 2.54 15.32 -6.29
C LYS A 174 2.58 16.29 -7.48
N ASP A 175 1.92 15.94 -8.58
CA ASP A 175 1.71 16.90 -9.66
C ASP A 175 0.77 17.97 -9.12
N THR A 176 1.31 19.15 -8.82
CA THR A 176 0.59 20.27 -8.21
C THR A 176 -0.49 20.86 -9.12
N ARG A 177 -0.64 20.34 -10.35
CA ARG A 177 -1.71 20.73 -11.29
C ARG A 177 -3.05 20.05 -11.01
N ASN A 178 -3.09 18.98 -10.21
CA ASN A 178 -4.33 18.26 -9.92
C ASN A 178 -4.95 18.74 -8.58
N LYS A 179 -6.05 19.52 -8.66
CA LYS A 179 -6.61 20.32 -7.56
C LYS A 179 -7.44 19.56 -6.51
N ASN A 180 -7.67 18.25 -6.68
CA ASN A 180 -8.71 17.52 -5.93
C ASN A 180 -8.22 16.65 -4.77
N ILE A 181 -7.35 17.13 -3.87
CA ILE A 181 -6.99 16.32 -2.68
C ILE A 181 -6.81 17.21 -1.44
N ALA A 182 -7.46 16.79 -0.34
CA ALA A 182 -7.38 17.40 0.99
C ALA A 182 -5.92 17.55 1.47
N LYS A 183 -5.62 18.69 2.09
CA LYS A 183 -4.34 18.92 2.78
C LYS A 183 -4.50 18.39 4.20
N ILE A 184 -3.74 17.36 4.57
CA ILE A 184 -3.47 17.12 5.99
C ILE A 184 -2.46 18.18 6.43
N SER A 185 -2.92 19.17 7.18
CA SER A 185 -2.06 20.11 7.90
C SER A 185 -2.09 19.75 9.37
N PHE A 186 -0.95 19.34 9.93
CA PHE A 186 -0.79 19.25 11.38
C PHE A 186 -0.54 20.66 11.93
N THR A 187 -1.59 21.29 12.45
CA THR A 187 -1.42 22.47 13.32
C THR A 187 -1.64 22.02 14.76
N GLY A 188 -0.56 21.96 15.54
CA GLY A 188 -0.61 21.77 17.00
C GLY A 188 0.12 20.53 17.51
N ILE A 189 1.45 20.59 17.56
CA ILE A 189 2.19 19.97 18.67
C ILE A 189 2.70 21.15 19.48
N VAL A 190 1.86 21.64 20.39
CA VAL A 190 2.34 22.44 21.53
C VAL A 190 1.83 21.70 22.75
N GLY A 191 2.70 20.86 23.30
CA GLY A 191 2.53 20.37 24.66
C GLY A 191 2.63 21.55 25.61
N ASP A 192 1.59 21.70 26.45
CA ASP A 192 1.64 22.02 27.89
C ASP A 192 0.30 22.55 28.44
N GLY A 193 -0.80 22.45 27.68
CA GLY A 193 -2.12 22.73 28.22
C GLY A 193 -2.74 21.50 28.87
N LYS A 194 -2.48 21.24 30.16
CA LYS A 194 -3.41 20.47 30.99
C LYS A 194 -4.78 21.16 30.92
N ASP A 195 -5.85 20.41 30.74
CA ASP A 195 -7.18 21.00 30.93
C ASP A 195 -7.40 21.34 32.42
N LYS A 196 -8.47 22.06 32.75
CA LYS A 196 -8.78 22.50 34.12
C LYS A 196 -9.02 21.32 35.11
N THR A 197 -8.96 20.08 34.64
CA THR A 197 -9.14 18.84 35.40
C THR A 197 -7.86 17.99 35.47
N GLY A 198 -6.78 18.37 34.77
CA GLY A 198 -5.48 17.69 34.83
C GLY A 198 -5.31 16.51 33.88
N ASP A 199 -6.29 16.25 33.02
CA ASP A 199 -6.25 15.16 32.03
C ASP A 199 -5.64 15.61 30.69
N ALA A 200 -5.09 14.64 29.95
CA ALA A 200 -4.54 14.88 28.62
C ALA A 200 -5.68 15.31 27.67
N ALA A 201 -5.62 16.54 27.17
CA ALA A 201 -6.61 17.04 26.22
C ALA A 201 -6.68 16.15 24.96
N PRO A 202 -7.88 15.81 24.45
CA PRO A 202 -8.00 15.00 23.26
C PRO A 202 -7.37 15.70 22.06
N MET A 203 -6.50 14.97 21.36
CA MET A 203 -5.82 15.45 20.16
C MET A 203 -6.87 15.83 19.09
N LYS A 204 -7.04 17.13 18.82
CA LYS A 204 -7.93 17.61 17.76
C LYS A 204 -7.24 17.48 16.41
N LEU A 205 -7.57 16.43 15.66
CA LEU A 205 -7.19 16.31 14.26
C LEU A 205 -8.15 17.15 13.40
N THR A 206 -7.67 18.28 12.87
CA THR A 206 -8.46 19.12 11.96
C THR A 206 -8.15 18.73 10.52
N ILE A 207 -9.11 18.09 9.84
CA ILE A 207 -9.01 17.76 8.41
C ILE A 207 -9.62 18.91 7.59
N ASN A 208 -8.77 19.71 6.95
CA ASN A 208 -9.23 20.75 6.03
C ASN A 208 -9.57 20.13 4.66
N LYS A 209 -10.86 19.89 4.42
CA LYS A 209 -11.37 19.57 3.08
C LYS A 209 -11.22 20.83 2.21
N GLY A 210 -10.45 20.74 1.13
CA GLY A 210 -10.31 21.83 0.16
C GLY A 210 -11.69 22.23 -0.37
N ARG A 211 -11.97 23.54 -0.42
CA ARG A 211 -13.19 24.08 -1.04
C ARG A 211 -13.17 23.74 -2.53
N LYS A 212 -14.32 23.28 -3.03
CA LYS A 212 -14.60 23.00 -4.44
C LYS A 212 -14.29 24.21 -5.33
#